data_AF-A0A8X6WSZ4-F1
#
_entry.id   AF-A0A8X6WSZ4-F1
#
_cell.length_a   1.000
_cell.length_b   1.000
_cell.length_c   1.000
_cell.angle_alpha   90.00
_cell.angle_beta   90.00
_cell.angle_gamma   90.00
#
_symmetry.space_group_name_H-M   'P 1'
#
loop_
_entity.id
_entity.type
_entity.pdbx_description
1 polymer ?
#
loop_
_entity_poly.entity_id
_entity_poly.type
_entity_poly.pdbx_seq_one_letter_code
_entity_poly.pdbx_strand_id
1 'polypeptide(L)'
;MAKNKSDFSSLYDKLQTRIRALDSLGLTFDKYTDILFPLVESTLPVDVVKLWERQRYLSTEKKQGKTDLDLLMEFIKNEVDSEFRVKIAREIFHPDKVNNKKNVNQYSESKAVVSTACELLTANDYS
;
A
#
# COMPACT_ATOMS: atom_id res chain seq x y z
N MET A 1 -23.56 1.83 10.60
CA MET A 1 -22.88 2.79 9.69
C MET A 1 -21.65 2.10 9.14
N ALA A 2 -21.63 1.77 7.85
CA ALA A 2 -20.47 1.15 7.23
C ALA A 2 -19.31 2.13 7.32
N LYS A 3 -18.27 1.79 8.08
CA LYS A 3 -16.98 2.45 7.97
C LYS A 3 -16.50 2.15 6.55
N ASN A 4 -16.69 3.10 5.65
CA ASN A 4 -16.15 3.04 4.31
C ASN A 4 -14.63 2.92 4.47
N LYS A 5 -14.10 1.70 4.41
CA LYS A 5 -12.69 1.50 4.15
C LYS A 5 -12.45 2.16 2.80
N SER A 6 -11.88 3.35 2.83
CA SER A 6 -11.44 4.03 1.62
C SER A 6 -10.37 3.16 1.00
N ASP A 7 -10.69 2.54 -0.13
CA ASP A 7 -9.69 1.88 -0.97
C ASP A 7 -8.65 2.93 -1.35
N PHE A 8 -7.41 2.75 -0.86
CA PHE A 8 -6.33 3.70 -1.11
C PHE A 8 -6.06 3.85 -2.60
N SER A 9 -6.31 2.79 -3.41
CA SER A 9 -6.13 2.85 -4.87
C SER A 9 -7.10 3.85 -5.49
N SER A 10 -8.39 3.76 -5.14
CA SER A 10 -9.40 4.70 -5.64
C SER A 10 -9.13 6.14 -5.19
N LEU A 11 -8.58 6.32 -3.99
CA LEU A 11 -8.19 7.63 -3.48
C LEU A 11 -7.05 8.21 -4.30
N TYR A 12 -5.99 7.44 -4.53
CA TYR A 12 -4.84 7.84 -5.33
C TYR A 12 -5.25 8.21 -6.76
N ASP A 13 -6.07 7.39 -7.42
CA ASP A 13 -6.54 7.66 -8.79
C ASP A 13 -7.31 8.98 -8.88
N LYS A 14 -8.20 9.26 -7.91
CA LYS A 14 -8.95 10.51 -7.85
C LYS A 14 -8.05 11.71 -7.64
N LEU A 15 -7.06 11.60 -6.75
CA LEU A 15 -6.09 12.66 -6.52
C LEU A 15 -5.27 12.93 -7.77
N GLN A 16 -4.74 11.89 -8.41
CA GLN A 16 -3.94 12.02 -9.63
C GLN A 16 -4.75 12.63 -10.77
N THR A 17 -6.02 12.26 -10.92
CA THR A 17 -6.92 12.84 -11.92
C THR A 17 -7.13 14.34 -11.69
N ARG A 18 -7.39 14.74 -10.43
CA ARG A 18 -7.60 16.15 -10.07
C ARG A 18 -6.33 16.97 -10.25
N ILE A 19 -5.18 16.45 -9.82
CA ILE A 19 -3.85 17.04 -10.01
C ILE A 19 -3.58 17.30 -11.50
N ARG A 20 -3.81 16.29 -12.36
CA ARG A 20 -3.65 16.44 -13.82
C ARG A 20 -4.60 17.47 -14.44
N ALA A 21 -5.82 17.58 -13.93
CA ALA A 21 -6.78 18.58 -14.39
C ALA A 21 -6.31 20.00 -14.04
N LEU A 22 -5.70 20.18 -12.86
CA LEU A 22 -5.11 21.45 -12.45
C LEU A 22 -3.87 21.81 -13.29
N ASP A 23 -2.99 20.83 -13.57
CA ASP A 23 -1.86 21.01 -14.49
C ASP A 23 -2.32 21.45 -15.88
N SER A 24 -3.38 20.82 -16.39
CA SER A 24 -3.97 21.14 -17.70
C SER A 24 -4.53 22.57 -17.76
N LEU A 25 -4.89 23.15 -16.60
CA LEU A 25 -5.35 24.53 -16.47
C LEU A 25 -4.18 25.53 -16.36
N GLY A 26 -2.93 25.08 -16.38
CA GLY A 26 -1.74 25.92 -16.25
C GLY A 26 -1.43 26.32 -14.81
N LEU A 27 -2.06 25.67 -13.82
CA LEU A 27 -1.72 25.85 -12.41
C LEU A 27 -0.45 25.04 -12.12
N THR A 28 0.72 25.67 -12.28
CA THR A 28 2.01 25.02 -11.99
C THR A 28 2.11 24.70 -10.49
N PHE A 29 2.24 23.42 -10.15
CA PHE A 29 2.31 22.94 -8.76
C PHE A 29 3.23 23.77 -7.87
N ASP A 30 4.41 24.13 -8.36
CA ASP A 30 5.43 24.85 -7.60
C ASP A 30 4.98 26.23 -7.06
N LYS A 31 4.01 26.87 -7.72
CA LYS A 31 3.50 28.20 -7.33
C LYS A 31 2.23 28.14 -6.47
N TYR A 32 1.53 27.01 -6.51
CA TYR A 32 0.22 26.87 -5.89
C TYR A 32 0.18 25.76 -4.84
N THR A 33 1.31 25.14 -4.51
CA THR A 33 1.43 24.09 -3.48
C THR A 33 0.78 24.48 -2.16
N ASP A 34 0.99 25.72 -1.71
CA ASP A 34 0.42 26.23 -0.45
C ASP A 34 -1.11 26.29 -0.45
N ILE A 35 -1.75 26.41 -1.61
CA ILE A 35 -3.21 26.46 -1.77
C ILE A 35 -3.76 25.06 -2.11
N LEU A 36 -3.03 24.31 -2.92
CA LEU A 36 -3.42 22.98 -3.38
C LEU A 36 -3.28 21.94 -2.28
N PHE A 37 -2.29 22.07 -1.40
CA PHE A 37 -2.07 21.12 -0.32
C PHE A 37 -3.26 21.06 0.65
N PRO A 38 -3.74 22.17 1.26
CA PRO A 38 -4.92 22.13 2.13
C PRO A 38 -6.18 21.62 1.42
N LEU A 39 -6.32 21.94 0.13
CA LEU A 39 -7.44 21.46 -0.68
C LEU A 39 -7.38 19.94 -0.86
N VAL A 40 -6.22 19.40 -1.24
CA VAL A 40 -5.99 17.96 -1.39
C VAL A 40 -6.19 17.27 -0.05
N GLU A 41 -5.58 17.77 1.02
CA GLU A 41 -5.71 17.24 2.38
C GLU A 41 -7.17 17.17 2.83
N SER A 42 -7.96 18.22 2.58
CA SER A 42 -9.39 18.26 2.94
C SER A 42 -10.26 17.21 2.23
N THR A 43 -9.79 16.70 1.08
CA THR A 43 -10.52 15.68 0.32
C THR A 43 -10.22 14.26 0.80
N LEU A 44 -9.22 14.09 1.66
CA LEU A 44 -8.83 12.80 2.21
C LEU A 44 -9.74 12.41 3.39
N PRO A 45 -9.97 11.11 3.60
CA PRO A 45 -10.60 10.62 4.81
C PRO A 45 -9.76 10.98 6.05
N VAL A 46 -10.44 11.31 7.15
CA VAL A 46 -9.79 11.72 8.42
C VAL A 46 -8.75 10.71 8.91
N ASP A 47 -9.01 9.42 8.73
CA ASP A 47 -8.08 8.36 9.15
C ASP A 47 -6.77 8.40 8.35
N VAL A 48 -6.85 8.71 7.05
CA VAL A 48 -5.68 8.85 6.15
C VAL A 48 -4.86 10.07 6.54
N VAL A 49 -5.51 11.21 6.81
CA VAL A 49 -4.83 12.44 7.26
C VAL A 49 -4.09 12.19 8.59
N LYS A 50 -4.70 11.47 9.53
CA LYS A 50 -4.04 11.11 10.80
C LYS A 50 -2.82 10.22 10.60
N LEU A 51 -2.88 9.26 9.69
CA LEU A 51 -1.74 8.40 9.33
C LEU A 51 -0.62 9.22 8.70
N TRP A 52 -0.98 10.11 7.77
CA TRP A 52 -0.07 11.05 7.14
C TRP A 52 0.64 11.95 8.17
N GLU A 53 -0.09 12.60 9.08
CA GLU A 53 0.50 13.46 10.11
C GLU A 53 1.51 12.72 11.00
N ARG A 54 1.21 11.46 11.37
CA ARG A 54 2.13 10.60 12.12
C ARG A 54 3.41 10.31 11.33
N GLN A 55 3.27 9.95 10.05
CA GLN A 55 4.40 9.70 9.15
C GLN A 55 5.24 10.96 8.90
N ARG A 56 4.57 12.10 8.70
CA ARG A 56 5.19 13.41 8.45
C ARG A 56 6.06 13.83 9.63
N TYR A 57 5.59 13.65 10.85
CA TYR A 57 6.36 13.95 12.06
C TYR A 57 7.65 13.11 12.16
N LEU A 58 7.57 11.81 11.81
CA LEU A 58 8.71 10.90 11.83
C LEU A 58 9.69 11.13 10.67
N SER A 59 9.23 11.72 9.57
CA SER A 59 9.98 11.87 8.31
C SER A 59 10.69 13.23 8.17
N THR A 60 10.79 14.00 9.25
CA THR A 60 11.33 15.37 9.27
C THR A 60 12.74 15.49 8.65
N GLU A 61 13.52 14.42 8.64
CA GLU A 61 14.90 14.42 8.08
C GLU A 61 14.99 14.20 6.56
N LYS A 62 13.90 13.79 5.87
CA LYS A 62 13.92 13.40 4.45
C LYS A 62 13.32 14.44 3.49
N LYS A 63 13.24 15.71 3.87
CA LYS A 63 12.74 16.80 3.01
C LYS A 63 13.79 17.30 2.01
N GLN A 64 14.33 16.41 1.17
CA GLN A 64 15.28 16.76 0.11
C GLN A 64 14.53 17.38 -1.08
N GLY A 65 14.16 18.67 -0.96
CA GLY A 65 13.60 19.46 -2.07
C GLY A 65 12.21 19.06 -2.56
N LYS A 66 11.49 18.21 -1.83
CA LYS A 66 10.09 17.83 -2.13
C LYS A 66 9.13 18.73 -1.36
N THR A 67 8.04 19.13 -2.01
CA THR A 67 6.96 19.89 -1.35
C THR A 67 6.14 18.96 -0.47
N ASP A 68 5.40 19.52 0.51
CA ASP A 68 4.54 18.71 1.38
C ASP A 68 3.46 17.95 0.59
N LEU A 69 3.03 18.48 -0.56
CA LEU A 69 2.12 17.79 -1.47
C LEU A 69 2.77 16.59 -2.17
N ASP A 70 4.03 16.72 -2.62
CA ASP A 70 4.77 15.61 -3.21
C ASP A 70 4.94 14.47 -2.21
N LEU A 71 5.28 14.83 -0.96
CA LEU A 71 5.43 13.86 0.12
C LEU A 71 4.10 13.17 0.46
N LEU A 72 2.99 13.92 0.44
CA LEU A 72 1.65 13.36 0.64
C LEU A 72 1.27 12.39 -0.49
N MET A 73 1.54 12.74 -1.74
CA MET A 73 1.26 11.86 -2.89
C MET A 73 2.13 10.60 -2.86
N GLU A 74 3.40 10.72 -2.48
CA GLU A 74 4.29 9.59 -2.27
C GLU A 74 3.83 8.69 -1.12
N PHE A 75 3.36 9.27 -0.01
CA PHE A 75 2.78 8.54 1.10
C PHE A 75 1.57 7.71 0.67
N ILE A 76 0.59 8.33 -0.02
CA ILE A 76 -0.61 7.62 -0.46
C ILE A 76 -0.25 6.48 -1.42
N LYS A 77 0.68 6.72 -2.35
CA LYS A 77 1.19 5.66 -3.24
C LYS A 77 1.82 4.51 -2.47
N ASN A 78 2.67 4.81 -1.49
CA ASN A 78 3.33 3.79 -0.67
C ASN A 78 2.33 2.97 0.14
N GLU A 79 1.24 3.59 0.62
CA GLU A 79 0.18 2.91 1.34
C GLU A 79 -0.63 1.97 0.43
N VAL A 80 -0.93 2.39 -0.81
CA VAL A 80 -1.53 1.52 -1.84
C VAL A 80 -0.65 0.30 -2.09
N ASP A 81 0.65 0.53 -2.32
CA ASP A 81 1.59 -0.55 -2.57
C ASP A 81 1.72 -1.47 -1.34
N SER A 82 1.64 -0.90 -0.13
CA SER A 82 1.66 -1.65 1.13
C SER A 82 0.44 -2.54 1.29
N GLU A 83 -0.74 -2.01 1.03
CA GLU A 83 -1.99 -2.77 1.05
C GLU A 83 -1.93 -3.94 0.06
N PHE A 84 -1.43 -3.69 -1.15
CA PHE A 84 -1.22 -4.74 -2.15
C PHE A 84 -0.23 -5.80 -1.67
N ARG A 85 0.96 -5.40 -1.17
CA ARG A 85 1.97 -6.34 -0.64
C ARG A 85 1.41 -7.20 0.49
N VAL A 86 0.71 -6.59 1.45
CA VAL A 86 0.10 -7.30 2.59
C VAL A 86 -0.97 -8.28 2.13
N LYS A 87 -1.79 -7.89 1.15
CA LYS A 87 -2.79 -8.76 0.55
C LYS A 87 -2.15 -9.99 -0.10
N ILE A 88 -1.17 -9.77 -0.98
CA ILE A 88 -0.46 -10.86 -1.66
C ILE A 88 0.25 -11.78 -0.67
N ALA A 89 0.97 -11.24 0.31
CA ALA A 89 1.63 -12.06 1.33
C ALA A 89 0.60 -12.92 2.10
N ARG A 90 -0.54 -12.35 2.48
CA ARG A 90 -1.57 -13.10 3.19
C ARG A 90 -2.19 -14.20 2.32
N GLU A 91 -2.43 -13.94 1.04
CA GLU A 91 -2.98 -14.91 0.08
C GLU A 91 -2.00 -16.06 -0.19
N ILE A 92 -0.71 -15.77 -0.36
CA ILE A 92 0.33 -16.78 -0.62
C ILE A 92 0.53 -17.71 0.58
N PHE A 93 0.53 -17.17 1.80
CA PHE A 93 0.81 -17.96 3.01
C PHE A 93 -0.44 -18.56 3.69
N HIS A 94 -1.65 -18.17 3.30
CA HIS A 94 -2.91 -18.72 3.82
C HIS A 94 -3.93 -18.99 2.68
N PRO A 95 -3.70 -20.01 1.83
CA PRO A 95 -4.60 -20.34 0.71
C PRO A 95 -6.01 -20.79 1.14
N ASP A 96 -6.21 -21.16 2.41
CA ASP A 96 -7.40 -21.90 2.90
C ASP A 96 -8.68 -21.06 3.10
N LYS A 97 -8.81 -19.90 2.46
CA LYS A 97 -10.06 -19.12 2.44
C LYS A 97 -10.60 -18.82 1.04
N VAL A 98 -10.18 -19.58 0.03
CA VAL A 98 -10.84 -19.64 -1.28
C VAL A 98 -11.99 -20.65 -1.21
N ASN A 99 -13.18 -20.19 -0.82
CA ASN A 99 -14.38 -21.04 -0.83
C ASN A 99 -14.85 -21.35 -2.27
N ASN A 100 -14.64 -22.61 -2.69
CA ASN A 100 -15.52 -23.47 -3.48
C ASN A 100 -16.00 -23.03 -4.89
N LYS A 101 -15.32 -23.55 -5.92
CA LYS A 101 -15.99 -24.27 -7.02
C LYS A 101 -15.34 -25.65 -7.18
N LYS A 102 -16.17 -26.67 -7.04
CA LYS A 102 -15.82 -28.10 -7.07
C LYS A 102 -15.13 -28.48 -8.39
N ASN A 103 -13.97 -29.13 -8.32
CA ASN A 103 -13.76 -30.34 -9.10
C ASN A 103 -12.88 -31.32 -8.32
N VAL A 104 -13.47 -32.47 -8.06
CA VAL A 104 -12.85 -33.65 -7.45
C VAL A 104 -11.90 -34.24 -8.49
N ASN A 105 -10.63 -34.43 -8.14
CA ASN A 105 -9.95 -35.73 -8.22
C ASN A 105 -8.47 -35.66 -7.81
N GLN A 106 -8.13 -36.59 -6.90
CA GLN A 106 -6.87 -37.33 -6.84
C GLN A 106 -5.63 -36.55 -6.39
N TYR A 107 -5.09 -36.84 -5.20
CA TYR A 107 -3.90 -37.68 -5.03
C TYR A 107 -3.59 -37.85 -3.53
N SER A 108 -2.93 -38.96 -3.26
CA SER A 108 -2.78 -39.71 -2.02
C SER A 108 -2.03 -39.00 -0.88
N GLU A 109 -2.50 -39.32 0.33
CA GLU A 109 -1.82 -39.26 1.62
C GLU A 109 -0.29 -39.42 1.52
N SER A 110 0.45 -38.38 1.92
CA SER A 110 1.85 -38.49 2.33
C SER A 110 2.14 -37.49 3.46
N LYS A 111 2.88 -37.98 4.45
CA LYS A 111 3.00 -37.49 5.82
C LYS A 111 3.46 -36.04 5.94
N ALA A 112 3.00 -35.38 7.00
CA ALA A 112 3.41 -34.04 7.40
C ALA A 112 4.93 -33.95 7.61
N VAL A 113 5.64 -33.44 6.60
CA VAL A 113 6.96 -32.83 6.80
C VAL A 113 6.69 -31.36 7.05
N VAL A 114 6.70 -30.98 8.32
CA VAL A 114 6.71 -29.57 8.72
C VAL A 114 7.95 -28.93 8.10
N SER A 115 7.73 -28.02 7.15
CA SER A 115 8.75 -27.16 6.57
C SER A 115 9.25 -26.18 7.65
N THR A 116 10.09 -26.69 8.54
CA THR A 116 10.87 -25.88 9.45
C THR A 116 12.23 -25.70 8.79
N ALA A 117 12.68 -24.46 8.61
CA ALA A 117 13.91 -24.10 7.89
C ALA A 117 15.21 -24.75 8.40
N CYS A 118 15.15 -25.59 9.45
CA CYS A 118 16.26 -26.41 9.95
C CYS A 118 16.88 -27.33 8.90
N GLU A 119 16.12 -27.84 7.93
CA GLU A 119 16.62 -28.84 6.96
C GLU A 119 17.66 -28.28 5.98
N LEU A 120 17.71 -26.96 5.76
CA LEU A 120 18.68 -26.33 4.83
C LEU A 120 20.10 -26.22 5.39
N LEU A 121 20.30 -26.43 6.69
CA LEU A 121 21.62 -26.25 7.32
C LEU A 121 22.48 -27.52 7.30
N THR A 122 21.92 -28.68 6.99
CA THR A 122 22.63 -29.97 7.12
C THR A 122 23.28 -30.48 5.84
N ALA A 123 23.27 -29.72 4.74
CA ALA A 123 23.78 -30.20 3.44
C ALA A 123 25.23 -29.82 3.13
N ASN A 124 26.02 -29.25 4.06
CA ASN A 124 27.35 -28.74 3.74
C ASN A 124 28.54 -29.35 4.50
N ASP A 125 28.35 -30.42 5.26
CA ASP A 125 29.45 -31.10 5.95
C ASP A 125 29.63 -32.55 5.49
N TYR A 126 30.11 -32.78 4.27
CA TYR A 126 30.90 -33.97 3.95
C TYR A 126 31.93 -33.61 2.87
N SER A 127 33.17 -33.43 3.31
CA SER A 127 34.39 -33.38 2.50
C SER A 127 34.95 -34.78 2.25
#